data_AF-A0A117SB04-F1
#
_entry.id   AF-A0A117SB04-F1
#
_cell.length_a   1.000
_cell.length_b   1.000
_cell.length_c   1.000
_cell.angle_alpha   90.00
_cell.angle_beta   90.00
_cell.angle_gamma   90.00
#
_symmetry.space_group_name_H-M   'P 1'
#
loop_
_entity.id
_entity.type
_entity.pdbx_description
1 polymer ?
#
loop_
_entity_poly.entity_id
_entity_poly.type
_entity_poly.pdbx_seq_one_letter_code
_entity_poly.pdbx_strand_id
1 'polypeptide(L)'
;MNYSLTAFPPLLKRFLITYIIILIIGMGVGLVYLYQSTNISKEETIEHINGTEISDEDDFKEKYPKSINELLITTHNHIFGMGFIYFSLGMIFFFSEVNKYLKGFLLIEPLISIVTTFGSIWLVRFVDEKFIYLTIISSLLMYSSFFLICAISLWQLLKNN
;
A
#
# COMPACT_ATOMS: atom_id res chain seq x y z
N MET A 1 5.83 32.64 7.78
CA MET A 1 5.46 32.19 6.42
C MET A 1 4.51 31.02 6.57
N ASN A 2 3.29 31.11 6.02
CA ASN A 2 2.38 29.96 5.96
C ASN A 2 2.85 29.06 4.81
N TYR A 3 3.59 28.01 5.12
CA TYR A 3 3.98 26.99 4.15
C TYR A 3 2.81 26.03 3.94
N SER A 4 1.83 26.44 3.14
CA SER A 4 0.73 25.59 2.72
C SER A 4 0.88 25.18 1.25
N LEU A 5 0.33 24.02 0.89
CA LEU A 5 0.34 23.53 -0.50
C LEU A 5 -0.25 24.54 -1.49
N THR A 6 -1.25 25.32 -1.06
CA THR A 6 -1.90 26.37 -1.84
C THR A 6 -0.96 27.56 -2.13
N ALA A 7 -0.02 27.85 -1.23
CA ALA A 7 0.93 28.96 -1.34
C ALA A 7 2.23 28.63 -2.10
N PHE A 8 2.40 27.40 -2.59
CA PHE A 8 3.64 27.00 -3.28
C PHE A 8 3.82 27.66 -4.66
N PRO A 9 5.07 27.93 -5.09
CA PRO A 9 5.35 28.46 -6.43
C PRO A 9 4.80 27.57 -7.55
N PRO A 10 4.37 28.12 -8.69
CA PRO A 10 3.75 27.35 -9.78
C PRO A 10 4.60 26.20 -10.31
N LEU A 11 5.92 26.40 -10.40
CA LEU A 11 6.85 25.35 -10.85
C LEU A 11 6.86 24.16 -9.88
N LEU A 12 6.95 24.43 -8.57
CA LEU A 12 6.92 23.40 -7.54
C LEU A 12 5.58 22.66 -7.53
N LYS A 13 4.46 23.38 -7.66
CA LYS A 13 3.13 22.76 -7.77
C LYS A 13 3.06 21.77 -8.92
N ARG A 14 3.50 22.16 -10.13
CA ARG A 14 3.51 21.28 -11.31
C ARG A 14 4.39 20.05 -11.07
N PHE A 15 5.59 20.23 -10.50
CA PHE A 15 6.48 19.11 -10.18
C PHE A 15 5.82 18.11 -9.22
N LEU A 16 5.23 18.58 -8.13
CA LEU A 16 4.57 17.73 -7.12
C LEU A 16 3.31 17.05 -7.67
N ILE A 17 2.50 17.76 -8.48
CA ILE A 17 1.32 17.18 -9.15
C ILE A 17 1.75 16.02 -10.05
N THR A 18 2.75 16.23 -10.91
CA THR A 18 3.26 15.17 -11.79
C THR A 18 3.79 13.97 -10.99
N TYR A 19 4.52 14.23 -9.91
CA TYR A 19 5.01 13.18 -9.02
C TYR A 19 3.87 12.37 -8.40
N ILE A 20 2.84 13.02 -7.86
CA ILE A 20 1.68 12.33 -7.28
C ILE A 20 0.94 11.52 -8.34
N ILE A 21 0.78 12.03 -9.56
CA ILE A 21 0.14 11.27 -10.66
C ILE A 21 0.93 10.00 -10.98
N ILE A 22 2.27 10.08 -11.05
CA ILE A 22 3.12 8.90 -11.26
C ILE A 22 2.94 7.88 -10.13
N LEU A 23 2.88 8.33 -8.87
CA LEU A 23 2.62 7.43 -7.75
C LEU A 23 1.24 6.76 -7.85
N ILE A 24 0.19 7.49 -8.24
CA ILE A 24 -1.15 6.94 -8.44
C ILE A 24 -1.14 5.86 -9.53
N ILE A 25 -0.48 6.11 -10.65
CA ILE A 25 -0.36 5.13 -11.75
C ILE A 25 0.39 3.89 -11.25
N GLY A 26 1.54 4.06 -10.59
CA GLY A 26 2.31 2.95 -10.05
C GLY A 26 1.53 2.10 -9.04
N MET A 27 0.81 2.76 -8.12
CA MET A 27 -0.08 2.09 -7.17
C MET A 27 -1.22 1.35 -7.89
N GLY A 28 -1.82 1.97 -8.91
CA GLY A 28 -2.87 1.36 -9.72
C GLY A 28 -2.42 0.08 -10.43
N VAL A 29 -1.23 0.09 -11.03
CA VAL A 29 -0.63 -1.12 -11.64
C VAL A 29 -0.41 -2.20 -10.58
N GLY A 30 0.07 -1.84 -9.38
CA GLY A 30 0.23 -2.78 -8.26
C GLY A 30 -1.10 -3.41 -7.83
N LEU A 31 -2.19 -2.64 -7.77
CA LEU A 31 -3.52 -3.16 -7.45
C LEU A 31 -4.08 -4.07 -8.55
N VAL A 32 -3.82 -3.77 -9.83
CA VAL A 32 -4.19 -4.67 -10.93
C VAL A 32 -3.42 -5.99 -10.83
N TYR A 33 -2.12 -5.96 -10.51
CA TYR A 33 -1.35 -7.17 -10.26
C TYR A 33 -1.90 -7.98 -9.07
N LEU A 34 -2.29 -7.31 -7.98
CA LEU A 34 -2.94 -7.95 -6.84
C LEU A 34 -4.25 -8.64 -7.25
N TYR A 35 -5.08 -7.96 -8.04
CA TYR A 35 -6.31 -8.53 -8.57
C TYR A 35 -6.05 -9.75 -9.46
N GLN A 36 -5.07 -9.69 -10.36
CA GLN A 36 -4.76 -10.83 -11.22
C GLN A 36 -4.17 -12.03 -10.46
N SER A 37 -3.50 -11.80 -9.33
CA SER A 37 -2.83 -12.86 -8.55
C SER A 37 -3.71 -13.50 -7.48
N THR A 38 -4.75 -12.80 -7.02
CA THR A 38 -5.57 -13.21 -5.87
C THR A 38 -7.06 -13.04 -6.09
N ASN A 39 -7.49 -12.44 -7.22
CA ASN A 39 -8.87 -12.04 -7.51
C ASN A 39 -9.52 -11.19 -6.40
N ILE A 40 -8.70 -10.63 -5.50
CA ILE A 40 -9.11 -9.95 -4.26
C ILE A 40 -10.10 -10.83 -3.45
N SER A 41 -9.88 -12.15 -3.45
CA SER A 41 -10.62 -13.09 -2.62
C SER A 41 -9.76 -13.60 -1.47
N LYS A 42 -10.38 -13.91 -0.34
CA LYS A 42 -9.68 -14.43 0.84
C LYS A 42 -9.03 -15.78 0.52
N GLU A 43 -9.82 -16.66 -0.10
CA GLU A 43 -9.45 -18.04 -0.42
C GLU A 43 -8.28 -18.09 -1.41
N GLU A 44 -8.35 -17.32 -2.51
CA GLU A 44 -7.24 -17.28 -3.48
C GLU A 44 -6.02 -16.55 -2.92
N THR A 45 -6.16 -15.62 -1.98
CA THR A 45 -5.00 -15.01 -1.31
C THR A 45 -4.30 -16.01 -0.40
N ILE A 46 -5.06 -16.83 0.34
CA ILE A 46 -4.51 -17.92 1.15
C ILE A 46 -3.81 -18.91 0.23
N GLU A 47 -4.46 -19.34 -0.85
CA GLU A 47 -3.88 -20.27 -1.84
C GLU A 47 -2.63 -19.68 -2.50
N HIS A 48 -2.62 -18.38 -2.81
CA HIS A 48 -1.44 -17.68 -3.34
C HIS A 48 -0.25 -17.70 -2.35
N ILE A 49 -0.50 -17.83 -1.03
CA ILE A 49 0.53 -17.88 0.01
C ILE A 49 0.93 -19.32 0.34
N ASN A 50 -0.05 -20.19 0.59
CA ASN A 50 0.12 -21.57 1.07
C ASN A 50 0.21 -22.61 -0.06
N GLY A 51 -0.07 -22.22 -1.30
CA GLY A 51 -0.19 -23.14 -2.43
C GLY A 51 -1.53 -23.85 -2.47
N THR A 52 -1.81 -24.51 -3.58
CA THR A 52 -3.02 -25.32 -3.77
C THR A 52 -2.93 -26.60 -2.92
N GLU A 53 -4.01 -26.93 -2.22
CA GLU A 53 -4.16 -28.24 -1.56
C GLU A 53 -4.23 -29.35 -2.62
N ILE A 54 -3.60 -30.49 -2.34
CA ILE A 54 -3.68 -31.65 -3.22
C ILE A 54 -4.98 -32.37 -2.90
N SER A 55 -5.86 -32.52 -3.90
CA SER A 55 -7.00 -33.43 -3.80
C SER A 55 -6.55 -34.85 -4.21
N ASP A 56 -7.22 -35.89 -3.74
CA ASP A 56 -6.91 -37.28 -4.11
C ASP A 56 -7.06 -37.57 -5.62
N GLU A 57 -7.64 -36.64 -6.39
CA GLU A 57 -7.86 -36.73 -7.83
C GLU A 57 -6.83 -35.98 -8.69
N ASP A 58 -6.07 -35.04 -8.11
CA ASP A 58 -5.11 -34.18 -8.83
C ASP A 58 -3.66 -34.42 -8.38
N ASP A 59 -2.87 -35.05 -9.25
CA ASP A 59 -1.45 -35.36 -8.99
C ASP A 59 -0.51 -34.13 -9.19
N PHE A 60 -1.07 -32.94 -9.40
CA PHE A 60 -0.33 -31.71 -9.72
C PHE A 60 -0.81 -30.50 -8.91
N LYS A 61 0.14 -29.73 -8.34
CA LYS A 61 -0.15 -28.45 -7.69
C LYS A 61 -0.16 -27.31 -8.71
N GLU A 62 -1.30 -26.62 -8.83
CA GLU A 62 -1.40 -25.41 -9.65
C GLU A 62 -0.52 -24.28 -9.09
N LYS A 63 -0.51 -24.09 -7.76
CA LYS A 63 0.36 -23.13 -7.07
C LYS A 63 1.18 -23.82 -5.99
N TYR A 64 2.48 -23.53 -5.98
CA TYR A 64 3.36 -23.96 -4.90
C TYR A 64 3.32 -22.97 -3.73
N PRO A 65 3.43 -23.45 -2.47
CA PRO A 65 3.55 -22.57 -1.32
C PRO A 65 4.74 -21.63 -1.47
N LYS A 66 4.57 -20.36 -1.08
CA LYS A 66 5.68 -19.40 -1.09
C LYS A 66 6.82 -19.90 -0.21
N SER A 67 8.01 -19.88 -0.78
CA SER A 67 9.26 -20.17 -0.09
C SER A 67 9.62 -19.03 0.87
N ILE A 68 10.44 -19.35 1.88
CA ILE A 68 11.00 -18.32 2.80
C ILE A 68 11.74 -17.24 2.00
N ASN A 69 12.46 -17.62 0.94
CA ASN A 69 13.21 -16.67 0.12
C ASN A 69 12.27 -15.67 -0.58
N GLU A 70 11.19 -16.16 -1.19
CA GLU A 70 10.17 -15.30 -1.81
C GLU A 70 9.52 -14.37 -0.79
N LEU A 71 9.20 -14.86 0.41
CA LEU A 71 8.64 -14.05 1.49
C LEU A 71 9.64 -12.98 1.97
N LEU A 72 10.92 -13.30 2.12
CA LEU A 72 11.97 -12.34 2.49
C LEU A 72 12.11 -11.25 1.46
N ILE A 73 12.25 -11.60 0.18
CA ILE A 73 12.40 -10.62 -0.90
C ILE A 73 11.15 -9.76 -1.01
N THR A 74 9.96 -10.35 -0.94
CA THR A 74 8.69 -9.62 -0.94
C THR A 74 8.64 -8.62 0.21
N THR A 75 8.92 -9.07 1.43
CA THR A 75 8.86 -8.24 2.63
C THR A 75 9.90 -7.11 2.58
N HIS A 76 11.15 -7.42 2.22
CA HIS A 76 12.22 -6.44 2.10
C HIS A 76 11.88 -5.35 1.08
N ASN A 77 11.51 -5.76 -0.15
CA ASN A 77 11.23 -4.84 -1.24
C ASN A 77 10.04 -3.92 -0.92
N HIS A 78 8.97 -4.46 -0.32
CA HIS A 78 7.80 -3.65 -0.03
C HIS A 78 8.00 -2.74 1.19
N ILE A 79 8.63 -3.21 2.27
CA ILE A 79 8.90 -2.35 3.43
C ILE A 79 9.79 -1.17 3.02
N PHE A 80 10.87 -1.41 2.28
CA PHE A 80 11.75 -0.32 1.82
C PHE A 80 11.08 0.54 0.74
N GLY A 81 10.55 -0.09 -0.31
CA GLY A 81 9.99 0.61 -1.46
C GLY A 81 8.74 1.42 -1.10
N MET A 82 7.74 0.78 -0.49
CA MET A 82 6.54 1.49 -0.03
C MET A 82 6.88 2.45 1.11
N GLY A 83 7.76 2.08 2.04
CA GLY A 83 8.20 2.98 3.11
C GLY A 83 8.74 4.30 2.56
N PHE A 84 9.57 4.24 1.53
CA PHE A 84 10.10 5.44 0.86
C PHE A 84 9.00 6.24 0.15
N ILE A 85 8.08 5.58 -0.56
CA ILE A 85 6.95 6.22 -1.26
C ILE A 85 6.02 6.94 -0.27
N TYR A 86 5.65 6.30 0.84
CA TYR A 86 4.77 6.91 1.83
C TYR A 86 5.46 8.00 2.62
N PHE A 87 6.77 7.87 2.87
CA PHE A 87 7.55 8.94 3.49
C PHE A 87 7.60 10.18 2.59
N SER A 88 7.94 10.03 1.30
CA SER A 88 8.00 11.16 0.37
C SER A 88 6.62 11.80 0.14
N LEU A 89 5.57 11.00 0.01
CA LEU A 89 4.20 11.50 -0.12
C LEU A 89 3.73 12.17 1.18
N GLY A 90 4.08 11.61 2.34
CA GLY A 90 3.81 12.19 3.65
C GLY A 90 4.48 13.55 3.84
N MET A 91 5.71 13.73 3.35
CA MET A 91 6.41 15.03 3.37
C MET A 91 5.67 16.09 2.56
N ILE A 92 5.06 15.73 1.43
CA ILE A 92 4.21 16.65 0.66
C ILE A 92 2.94 16.96 1.47
N PHE A 93 2.26 15.92 1.94
CA PHE A 93 1.00 16.04 2.67
C PHE A 93 1.14 16.78 4.00
N PHE A 94 2.32 16.81 4.61
CA PHE A 94 2.59 17.55 5.84
C PHE A 94 2.24 19.04 5.70
N PHE A 95 2.44 19.62 4.51
CA PHE A 95 2.11 21.01 4.19
C PHE A 95 0.62 21.23 3.85
N SER A 96 -0.22 20.18 3.91
CA SER A 96 -1.65 20.32 3.66
C SER A 96 -2.36 21.07 4.79
N GLU A 97 -3.41 21.82 4.43
CA GLU A 97 -4.27 22.55 5.38
C GLU A 97 -5.37 21.62 5.96
N VAL A 98 -4.95 20.51 6.55
CA VAL A 98 -5.83 19.51 7.22
C VAL A 98 -5.71 19.63 8.73
N ASN A 99 -6.78 19.29 9.46
CA ASN A 99 -6.75 19.29 10.92
C ASN A 99 -5.64 18.36 11.48
N LYS A 100 -5.14 18.68 12.68
CA LYS A 100 -3.97 18.00 13.27
C LYS A 100 -4.16 16.50 13.49
N TYR A 101 -5.38 16.06 13.80
CA TYR A 101 -5.67 14.65 14.13
C TYR A 101 -5.67 13.79 12.87
N LEU A 102 -6.39 14.21 11.83
CA LEU A 102 -6.43 13.53 10.54
C LEU A 102 -5.06 13.58 9.86
N LYS A 103 -4.34 14.70 9.97
CA LYS A 103 -2.98 14.81 9.46
C LYS A 103 -2.05 13.80 10.15
N GLY A 104 -2.05 13.73 11.48
CA GLY A 104 -1.25 12.77 12.22
C GLY A 104 -1.59 11.33 11.86
N PHE A 105 -2.87 11.00 11.76
CA PHE A 105 -3.35 9.68 11.35
C PHE A 105 -2.81 9.29 9.96
N LEU A 106 -3.07 10.11 8.93
CA LEU A 106 -2.66 9.81 7.55
C LEU A 106 -1.14 9.79 7.34
N LEU A 107 -0.35 10.42 8.22
CA LEU A 107 1.11 10.35 8.14
C LEU A 107 1.70 9.08 8.77
N ILE A 108 1.11 8.59 9.86
CA ILE A 108 1.69 7.51 10.67
C ILE A 108 1.06 6.16 10.37
N GLU A 109 -0.27 6.11 10.27
CA GLU A 109 -1.02 4.89 10.06
C GLU A 109 -0.51 4.05 8.88
N PRO A 110 -0.33 4.60 7.66
CA PRO A 110 0.05 3.76 6.54
C PRO A 110 1.44 3.12 6.71
N LEU A 111 2.35 3.75 7.46
CA LEU A 111 3.66 3.18 7.76
C LEU A 111 3.54 1.95 8.69
N ILE A 112 2.64 2.02 9.67
CA ILE A 112 2.31 0.88 10.55
C ILE A 112 1.65 -0.23 9.73
N SER A 113 0.75 0.13 8.82
CA SER A 113 0.04 -0.83 7.97
C SER A 113 0.94 -1.53 6.96
N ILE A 114 2.01 -0.89 6.45
CA ILE A 114 3.03 -1.57 5.64
C ILE A 114 3.65 -2.71 6.44
N VAL A 115 4.19 -2.43 7.63
CA VAL A 115 4.83 -3.47 8.47
C VAL A 115 3.84 -4.56 8.84
N THR A 116 2.61 -4.17 9.18
CA THR A 116 1.55 -5.11 9.56
C THR A 116 1.16 -6.02 8.40
N THR A 117 0.94 -5.47 7.20
CA THR A 117 0.52 -6.23 6.01
C THR A 117 1.56 -7.25 5.58
N PHE A 118 2.83 -6.82 5.46
CA PHE A 118 3.87 -7.73 5.00
C PHE A 118 4.32 -8.68 6.11
N GLY A 119 4.23 -8.28 7.38
CA GLY A 119 4.45 -9.15 8.53
C GLY A 119 3.36 -10.22 8.67
N SER A 120 2.10 -9.89 8.44
CA SER A 120 0.98 -10.84 8.60
C SER A 120 0.98 -11.96 7.56
N ILE A 121 1.57 -11.75 6.38
CA ILE A 121 1.76 -12.83 5.38
C ILE A 121 2.61 -13.98 5.95
N TRP A 122 3.59 -13.68 6.82
CA TRP A 122 4.36 -14.71 7.53
C TRP A 122 3.49 -15.50 8.51
N LEU A 123 2.58 -14.83 9.20
CA LEU A 123 1.66 -15.46 10.14
C LEU A 123 0.66 -16.37 9.40
N VAL A 124 0.16 -15.94 8.24
CA VAL A 124 -0.67 -16.79 7.37
C VAL A 124 0.08 -18.05 6.96
N ARG A 125 1.37 -17.93 6.61
CA ARG A 125 2.18 -19.05 6.13
C ARG A 125 2.57 -20.04 7.22
N PHE A 126 2.94 -19.55 8.40
CA PHE A 126 3.63 -20.36 9.42
C PHE A 126 2.86 -20.54 10.72
N VAL A 127 1.72 -19.85 10.91
CA VAL A 127 0.96 -19.89 12.16
C VAL A 127 -0.48 -20.35 11.93
N ASP A 128 -1.31 -19.54 11.26
CA ASP A 128 -2.73 -19.85 11.00
C ASP A 128 -3.27 -18.98 9.84
N GLU A 129 -4.07 -19.55 8.96
CA GLU A 129 -4.66 -18.84 7.81
C GLU A 129 -5.57 -17.68 8.22
N LYS A 130 -6.12 -17.69 9.44
CA LYS A 130 -6.96 -16.61 9.99
C LYS A 130 -6.22 -15.28 10.08
N PHE A 131 -4.89 -15.27 10.09
CA PHE A 131 -4.13 -14.02 10.00
C PHE A 131 -4.33 -13.28 8.66
N ILE A 132 -5.00 -13.90 7.68
CA ILE A 132 -5.38 -13.23 6.44
C ILE A 132 -6.24 -11.99 6.68
N TYR A 133 -7.10 -12.00 7.70
CA TYR A 133 -7.92 -10.84 8.04
C TYR A 133 -7.06 -9.65 8.48
N LEU A 134 -5.94 -9.91 9.15
CA LEU A 134 -4.97 -8.87 9.51
C LEU A 134 -4.37 -8.26 8.25
N THR A 135 -3.93 -9.09 7.30
CA THR A 135 -3.40 -8.66 5.98
C THR A 135 -4.42 -7.82 5.21
N ILE A 136 -5.68 -8.25 5.16
CA ILE A 136 -6.75 -7.55 4.43
C ILE A 136 -7.05 -6.19 5.07
N ILE A 137 -7.22 -6.14 6.38
CA ILE A 137 -7.56 -4.89 7.09
C ILE A 137 -6.41 -3.88 6.97
N SER A 138 -5.16 -4.31 7.20
CA SER A 138 -4.02 -3.41 7.11
C SER A 138 -3.76 -2.94 5.69
N SER A 139 -3.91 -3.81 4.68
CA SER A 139 -3.75 -3.42 3.28
C SER A 139 -4.83 -2.43 2.84
N LEU A 140 -6.09 -2.67 3.21
CA LEU A 140 -7.19 -1.74 2.92
C LEU A 140 -6.94 -0.36 3.52
N LEU A 141 -6.46 -0.32 4.77
CA LEU A 141 -6.18 0.93 5.47
C LEU A 141 -5.01 1.68 4.79
N MET A 142 -3.93 0.95 4.50
CA MET A 142 -2.77 1.46 3.75
C MET A 142 -3.19 2.09 2.40
N TYR A 143 -3.91 1.35 1.56
CA TYR A 143 -4.33 1.84 0.23
C TYR A 143 -5.31 3.01 0.34
N SER A 144 -6.26 2.95 1.28
CA SER A 144 -7.21 4.05 1.51
C SER A 144 -6.49 5.33 1.92
N SER A 145 -5.54 5.23 2.85
CA SER A 145 -4.70 6.34 3.28
C SER A 145 -3.89 6.93 2.12
N PHE A 146 -3.30 6.10 1.26
CA PHE A 146 -2.60 6.58 0.07
C PHE A 146 -3.49 7.42 -0.86
N PHE A 147 -4.67 6.90 -1.23
CA PHE A 147 -5.55 7.62 -2.14
C PHE A 147 -6.12 8.90 -1.51
N LEU A 148 -6.42 8.89 -0.21
CA LEU A 148 -6.86 10.09 0.51
C LEU A 148 -5.76 11.16 0.54
N ILE A 149 -4.53 10.78 0.87
CA ILE A 149 -3.38 11.69 0.87
C ILE A 149 -3.16 12.30 -0.53
N CYS A 150 -3.17 11.46 -1.56
CA CYS A 150 -3.05 11.88 -2.95
C CYS A 150 -4.16 12.86 -3.34
N ALA A 151 -5.42 12.51 -3.08
CA ALA A 151 -6.58 13.31 -3.44
C ALA A 151 -6.56 14.70 -2.77
N ILE A 152 -6.29 14.74 -1.46
CA ILE A 152 -6.22 16.01 -0.72
C ILE A 152 -5.04 16.85 -1.21
N SER A 153 -3.86 16.24 -1.37
CA SER A 153 -2.66 16.95 -1.83
C SER A 153 -2.87 17.55 -3.22
N LEU A 154 -3.41 16.77 -4.16
CA LEU A 154 -3.74 17.24 -5.51
C LEU A 154 -4.77 18.36 -5.48
N TRP A 155 -5.84 18.21 -4.71
CA TRP A 155 -6.88 19.22 -4.59
C TRP A 155 -6.32 20.57 -4.11
N GLN A 156 -5.44 20.56 -3.09
CA GLN A 156 -4.81 21.80 -2.59
C GLN A 156 -3.77 22.37 -3.55
N LEU A 157 -3.00 21.52 -4.23
CA LEU A 157 -2.01 21.96 -5.22
C LEU A 157 -2.67 22.59 -6.46
N LEU A 158 -3.83 22.07 -6.88
CA LEU A 158 -4.61 22.56 -8.03
C LEU A 158 -5.42 23.82 -7.71
N LYS A 159 -5.63 24.13 -6.43
CA LYS A 159 -6.32 25.35 -6.04
C LYS A 159 -5.48 26.56 -6.45
N ASN A 160 -6.07 27.40 -7.30
CA ASN A 160 -5.53 28.73 -7.59
C ASN A 160 -5.86 29.64 -6.41
N ASN A 161 -4.85 30.39 -5.95
CA ASN A 161 -5.04 31.49 -5.01
C ASN A 161 -5.69 32.67 -5.72
#